data_AF-A0AA88U8U4-F1
#
_entry.id   AF-A0AA88U8U4-F1
#
_cell.length_a   1.000
_cell.length_b   1.000
_cell.length_c   1.000
_cell.angle_alpha   90.00
_cell.angle_beta   90.00
_cell.angle_gamma   90.00
#
_symmetry.space_group_name_H-M   'P 1'
#
loop_
_entity.id
_entity.type
_entity.pdbx_description
1 polymer ?
#
loop_
_entity_poly.entity_id
_entity_poly.type
_entity_poly.pdbx_seq_one_letter_code
_entity_poly.pdbx_strand_id
1 'polypeptide(L)'
;MSKEFEMSMMGELTFFLGLQIKQSKDGIFINQAKYTKELLKRFDMEASNAFDTPMSSSLKLDKDEKGKDVDIKRYRGMIGSLFYLTASRPYIMFSVCLCARFQACPKESHLIAVKRILRYLKGTHDLGLWFSRNTSFFYLIGYSDADYALVGNIDYPWMDT
;
A
#
# COMPACT_ATOMS: atom_id res chain seq x y z
N MET A 1 23.25 -13.28 23.08
CA MET A 1 23.46 -12.88 21.67
C MET A 1 24.89 -12.45 21.38
N SER A 2 25.47 -11.47 22.09
CA SER A 2 26.83 -10.98 21.78
C SER A 2 27.98 -11.96 22.04
N LYS A 3 27.74 -13.05 22.78
CA LYS A 3 28.73 -14.12 23.02
C LYS A 3 28.80 -15.17 21.90
N GLU A 4 27.77 -15.25 21.05
CA GLU A 4 27.71 -16.26 19.98
C GLU A 4 27.63 -15.65 18.58
N PHE A 5 27.28 -14.36 18.48
CA PHE A 5 27.21 -13.64 17.22
C PHE A 5 27.90 -12.29 17.36
N GLU A 6 28.82 -12.00 16.44
CA GLU A 6 29.40 -10.67 16.29
C GLU A 6 28.28 -9.68 15.93
N MET A 7 27.97 -8.79 16.88
CA MET A 7 27.07 -7.67 16.65
C MET A 7 27.89 -6.39 16.55
N SER A 8 27.85 -5.75 15.39
CA SER A 8 28.40 -4.40 15.20
C SER A 8 27.28 -3.37 15.33
N MET A 9 27.52 -2.33 16.10
CA MET A 9 26.54 -1.27 16.34
C MET A 9 26.67 -0.22 15.22
N MET A 10 25.80 -0.28 14.22
CA MET A 10 25.86 0.54 12.99
C MET A 10 25.29 1.97 13.16
N GLY A 11 25.21 2.48 14.39
CA GLY A 11 24.61 3.78 14.69
C GLY A 11 23.07 3.76 14.68
N GLU A 12 22.47 4.94 14.57
CA GLU A 12 21.01 5.09 14.57
C GLU A 12 20.38 4.52 13.29
N LEU A 13 19.31 3.75 13.45
CA LEU A 13 18.55 3.18 12.34
C LEU A 13 17.86 4.29 11.54
N THR A 14 18.36 4.57 10.34
CA THR A 14 17.82 5.58 9.41
C THR A 14 17.08 4.96 8.22
N PHE A 15 17.42 3.73 7.87
CA PHE A 15 16.79 2.96 6.80
C PHE A 15 16.73 1.48 7.17
N PHE A 16 15.58 0.85 6.94
CA PHE A 16 15.42 -0.59 7.12
C PHE A 16 14.39 -1.13 6.15
N LEU A 17 14.73 -2.13 5.33
CA LEU A 17 13.82 -2.73 4.35
C LEU A 17 12.95 -1.68 3.65
N GLY A 18 13.57 -0.71 2.97
CA GLY A 18 12.87 0.34 2.22
C GLY A 18 12.09 1.37 3.05
N LEU A 19 11.99 1.22 4.37
CA LEU A 19 11.44 2.20 5.31
C LEU A 19 12.51 3.24 5.67
N GLN A 20 12.16 4.51 5.53
CA GLN A 20 12.94 5.64 6.00
C GLN A 20 12.51 5.99 7.41
N ILE A 21 13.45 5.99 8.34
CA ILE A 21 13.21 6.18 9.76
C ILE A 21 13.92 7.46 10.18
N LYS A 22 13.17 8.40 10.75
CA LYS A 22 13.71 9.60 11.38
C LYS A 22 13.38 9.54 12.87
N GLN A 23 14.41 9.39 13.69
CA GLN A 23 14.27 9.36 15.13
C GLN A 23 14.51 10.76 15.68
N SER A 24 13.71 11.16 16.66
CA SER A 24 13.83 12.43 17.37
C SER A 24 13.54 12.24 18.85
N LYS A 25 13.76 13.29 19.64
CA LYS A 25 13.39 13.28 21.06
C LYS A 25 11.88 13.11 21.26
N ASP A 26 11.08 13.64 20.33
CA ASP A 26 9.62 13.67 20.43
C ASP A 26 8.93 12.43 19.87
N GLY A 27 9.64 11.61 19.09
CA GLY A 27 9.06 10.44 18.45
C GLY A 27 9.86 9.87 17.29
N ILE A 28 9.27 8.87 16.62
CA ILE A 28 9.80 8.19 15.45
C ILE A 28 8.88 8.45 14.26
N PHE A 29 9.44 8.98 13.16
CA PHE A 29 8.74 9.09 11.89
C PHE A 29 9.17 7.98 10.94
N ILE A 30 8.22 7.25 10.36
CA ILE A 30 8.48 6.20 9.38
C ILE A 30 7.77 6.56 8.07
N ASN A 31 8.50 6.62 6.96
CA ASN A 31 7.92 6.83 5.63
C ASN A 31 8.58 5.95 4.56
N GLN A 32 8.01 5.91 3.36
CA GLN A 32 8.54 5.18 2.20
C GLN A 32 8.64 6.09 0.97
N ALA A 33 9.06 7.35 1.14
CA ALA A 33 9.07 8.34 0.07
C ALA A 33 9.96 7.92 -1.10
N LYS A 34 11.17 7.42 -0.81
CA LYS A 34 12.11 6.90 -1.83
C LYS A 34 11.49 5.75 -2.64
N TYR A 35 10.93 4.75 -1.95
CA TYR A 35 10.27 3.62 -2.61
C TYR A 35 9.08 4.08 -3.45
N THR A 36 8.28 5.03 -2.96
CA THR A 36 7.14 5.58 -3.69
C THR A 36 7.59 6.23 -5.01
N LYS A 37 8.68 7.00 -5.00
CA LYS A 37 9.24 7.63 -6.22
C LYS A 37 9.75 6.56 -7.21
N GLU A 38 10.49 5.57 -6.74
CA GLU A 38 10.97 4.45 -7.56
C GLU A 38 9.82 3.64 -8.16
N LEU A 39 8.75 3.43 -7.39
CA LEU A 39 7.53 2.75 -7.83
C LEU A 39 6.83 3.51 -8.97
N LEU A 40 6.68 4.83 -8.82
CA LEU A 40 6.08 5.69 -9.83
C LEU A 40 6.89 5.67 -11.12
N LYS A 41 8.22 5.69 -11.02
CA LYS A 41 9.13 5.55 -12.16
C LYS A 41 8.98 4.19 -12.85
N ARG A 42 8.99 3.10 -12.08
CA ARG A 42 8.87 1.73 -12.59
C ARG A 42 7.60 1.50 -13.42
N PHE A 43 6.51 2.20 -13.09
CA PHE A 43 5.22 2.04 -13.75
C PHE A 43 4.81 3.21 -14.64
N ASP A 44 5.75 4.07 -15.01
CA ASP A 44 5.56 5.18 -15.95
C ASP A 44 4.54 6.24 -15.46
N MET A 45 4.51 6.49 -14.15
CA MET A 45 3.56 7.38 -13.48
C MET A 45 4.18 8.71 -13.01
N GLU A 46 5.47 8.95 -13.23
CA GLU A 46 6.16 10.19 -12.80
C GLU A 46 5.54 11.45 -13.39
N ALA A 47 5.12 11.44 -14.66
CA ALA A 47 4.52 12.59 -15.35
C ALA A 47 2.99 12.74 -15.12
N SER A 48 2.37 11.83 -14.36
CA SER A 48 0.90 11.82 -14.18
C SER A 48 0.41 12.92 -13.23
N ASN A 49 -0.81 13.43 -13.41
CA ASN A 49 -1.41 14.36 -12.44
C ASN A 49 -1.79 13.63 -11.15
N ALA A 50 -1.58 14.28 -10.01
CA ALA A 50 -1.97 13.75 -8.71
C ALA A 50 -3.51 13.74 -8.53
N PHE A 51 -3.99 12.84 -7.68
CA PHE A 51 -5.38 12.83 -7.20
C PHE A 51 -5.37 12.97 -5.68
N ASP A 52 -6.44 13.52 -5.12
CA ASP A 52 -6.54 13.72 -3.66
C ASP A 52 -7.04 12.48 -2.91
N THR A 53 -7.64 11.52 -3.63
CA THR A 53 -8.13 10.25 -3.05
C THR A 53 -7.61 9.04 -3.81
N PRO A 54 -7.27 7.93 -3.13
CA PRO A 54 -6.81 6.71 -3.78
C PRO A 54 -7.91 6.05 -4.61
N MET A 55 -9.18 6.28 -4.25
CA MET A 55 -10.35 5.69 -4.89
C MET A 55 -11.55 6.67 -4.81
N SER A 56 -12.48 6.58 -5.76
CA SER A 56 -13.75 7.30 -5.69
C SER A 56 -14.72 6.56 -4.78
N SER A 57 -15.51 7.27 -3.98
CA SER A 57 -16.59 6.68 -3.18
C SER A 57 -17.68 6.02 -4.04
N SER A 58 -17.85 6.48 -5.28
CA SER A 58 -18.81 5.95 -6.24
C SER A 58 -18.29 4.79 -7.08
N LEU A 59 -17.01 4.40 -6.94
CA LEU A 59 -16.40 3.39 -7.80
C LEU A 59 -16.92 2.00 -7.42
N LYS A 60 -17.63 1.35 -8.35
CA LYS A 60 -17.96 -0.07 -8.27
C LYS A 60 -17.11 -0.81 -9.30
N LEU A 61 -16.19 -1.64 -8.81
CA LEU A 61 -15.44 -2.58 -9.66
C LEU A 61 -16.20 -3.90 -9.72
N ASP A 62 -16.51 -4.34 -10.93
CA ASP A 62 -17.07 -5.66 -11.22
C ASP A 62 -16.07 -6.46 -12.07
N LYS A 63 -16.45 -7.66 -12.53
CA LYS A 63 -15.51 -8.51 -13.32
C LYS A 63 -15.12 -7.90 -14.67
N ASP A 64 -15.91 -6.96 -15.19
CA ASP A 64 -15.73 -6.32 -16.49
C ASP A 64 -15.47 -7.34 -17.61
N GLU A 65 -16.38 -8.31 -17.76
CA GLU A 65 -16.20 -9.45 -18.66
C GLU A 65 -15.99 -9.03 -20.13
N LYS A 66 -16.60 -7.90 -20.52
CA LYS A 66 -16.46 -7.29 -21.86
C LYS A 66 -15.26 -6.34 -21.97
N GLY A 67 -14.59 -6.06 -20.85
CA GLY A 67 -13.43 -5.19 -20.78
C GLY A 67 -12.22 -5.78 -21.48
N LYS A 68 -11.34 -4.88 -21.91
CA LYS A 68 -10.08 -5.24 -22.55
C LYS A 68 -9.14 -5.89 -21.53
N ASP A 69 -8.51 -6.99 -21.93
CA ASP A 69 -7.51 -7.67 -21.10
C ASP A 69 -6.28 -6.81 -20.86
N VAL A 70 -5.70 -6.99 -19.67
CA VAL A 70 -4.47 -6.32 -19.24
C VAL A 70 -3.40 -7.39 -18.99
N ASP A 71 -2.14 -7.04 -19.24
CA ASP A 71 -1.02 -7.91 -18.87
C ASP A 71 -1.06 -8.26 -17.37
N ILE A 72 -1.34 -9.54 -17.10
CA ILE A 72 -1.48 -10.11 -15.77
C ILE A 72 -0.19 -9.93 -14.96
N LYS A 73 0.99 -10.08 -15.59
CA LYS A 73 2.28 -9.95 -14.89
C LYS A 73 2.50 -8.52 -14.44
N ARG A 74 2.28 -7.55 -15.32
CA ARG A 74 2.38 -6.12 -14.98
C ARG A 74 1.37 -5.74 -13.88
N TYR A 75 0.13 -6.20 -13.98
CA TYR A 75 -0.90 -5.92 -12.97
C TYR A 75 -0.54 -6.49 -11.59
N ARG A 76 -0.15 -7.77 -11.52
CA ARG A 76 0.31 -8.39 -10.26
C ARG A 76 1.53 -7.69 -9.67
N GLY A 77 2.47 -7.26 -10.52
CA GLY A 77 3.62 -6.47 -10.11
C GLY A 77 3.23 -5.14 -9.46
N MET A 78 2.21 -4.44 -9.99
CA MET A 78 1.66 -3.22 -9.38
C MET A 78 1.03 -3.52 -8.02
N ILE A 79 0.16 -4.53 -7.93
CA ILE A 79 -0.52 -4.91 -6.69
C ILE A 79 0.47 -5.30 -5.59
N GLY A 80 1.46 -6.16 -5.89
CA GLY A 80 2.48 -6.56 -4.91
C GLY A 80 3.31 -5.38 -4.41
N SER A 81 3.65 -4.45 -5.31
CA SER A 81 4.38 -3.24 -4.93
C SER A 81 3.55 -2.29 -4.06
N LEU A 82 2.24 -2.22 -4.29
CA LEU A 82 1.31 -1.45 -3.47
C LEU A 82 1.11 -2.07 -2.09
N PHE A 83 1.04 -3.40 -1.98
CA PHE A 83 0.99 -4.08 -0.67
C PHE A 83 2.19 -3.73 0.19
N TYR A 84 3.38 -3.65 -0.39
CA TYR A 84 4.57 -3.25 0.36
C TYR A 84 4.48 -1.82 0.94
N LEU A 85 3.79 -0.90 0.25
CA LEU A 85 3.54 0.45 0.77
C LEU A 85 2.56 0.50 1.93
N THR A 86 1.63 -0.46 2.02
CA THR A 86 0.61 -0.45 3.08
C THR A 86 1.19 -0.55 4.49
N ALA A 87 2.43 -1.05 4.63
CA ALA A 87 3.15 -1.12 5.89
C ALA A 87 3.37 0.27 6.54
N SER A 88 3.67 1.31 5.75
CA SER A 88 3.78 2.69 6.25
C SER A 88 2.60 3.58 5.84
N ARG A 89 1.71 3.08 4.97
CA ARG A 89 0.60 3.85 4.39
C ARG A 89 -0.72 3.06 4.49
N PRO A 90 -1.22 2.78 5.69
CA PRO A 90 -2.40 1.92 5.87
C PRO A 90 -3.67 2.46 5.18
N TYR A 91 -3.77 3.77 4.96
CA TYR A 91 -4.93 4.42 4.31
C TYR A 91 -5.17 4.01 2.86
N ILE A 92 -4.21 3.41 2.16
CA ILE A 92 -4.45 2.87 0.79
C ILE A 92 -4.90 1.41 0.80
N MET A 93 -4.85 0.74 1.96
CA MET A 93 -5.06 -0.72 2.08
C MET A 93 -6.37 -1.16 1.43
N PHE A 94 -7.48 -0.49 1.76
CA PHE A 94 -8.80 -0.81 1.21
C PHE A 94 -8.80 -0.79 -0.33
N SER A 95 -8.29 0.29 -0.92
CA SER A 95 -8.25 0.45 -2.38
C SER A 95 -7.39 -0.62 -3.06
N VAL A 96 -6.26 -0.98 -2.44
CA VAL A 96 -5.36 -2.02 -2.95
C VAL A 96 -6.02 -3.40 -2.87
N CYS A 97 -6.62 -3.74 -1.72
CA CYS A 97 -7.31 -5.01 -1.52
C CYS A 97 -8.47 -5.18 -2.50
N LEU A 98 -9.26 -4.13 -2.77
CA LEU A 98 -10.34 -4.20 -3.75
C LEU A 98 -9.82 -4.52 -5.16
N CYS A 99 -8.72 -3.86 -5.58
CA CYS A 99 -8.11 -4.11 -6.88
C CYS A 99 -7.46 -5.51 -6.96
N ALA A 100 -6.91 -6.01 -5.86
CA ALA A 100 -6.23 -7.31 -5.81
C ALA A 100 -7.18 -8.49 -6.14
N ARG A 101 -8.49 -8.35 -5.91
CA ARG A 101 -9.51 -9.37 -6.23
C ARG A 101 -9.49 -9.80 -7.70
N PHE A 102 -9.08 -8.91 -8.60
CA PHE A 102 -9.08 -9.13 -10.04
C PHE A 102 -7.72 -9.56 -10.59
N GLN A 103 -6.74 -9.89 -9.74
CA GLN A 103 -5.38 -10.26 -10.17
C GLN A 103 -5.28 -11.52 -11.03
N ALA A 104 -6.32 -12.36 -11.06
CA ALA A 104 -6.39 -13.56 -11.89
C ALA A 104 -6.75 -13.22 -13.35
N CYS A 105 -7.67 -12.28 -13.54
CA CYS A 105 -8.15 -11.83 -14.85
C CYS A 105 -8.40 -10.30 -14.81
N PRO A 106 -7.33 -9.48 -14.80
CA PRO A 106 -7.44 -8.04 -14.74
C PRO A 106 -7.89 -7.46 -16.09
N LYS A 107 -8.61 -6.35 -16.00
CA LYS A 107 -9.24 -5.65 -17.11
C LYS A 107 -8.83 -4.19 -17.08
N GLU A 108 -9.07 -3.46 -18.15
CA GLU A 108 -8.68 -2.06 -18.27
C GLU A 108 -9.28 -1.18 -17.15
N SER A 109 -10.53 -1.42 -16.77
CA SER A 109 -11.19 -0.79 -15.61
C SER A 109 -10.39 -0.98 -14.31
N HIS A 110 -9.94 -2.21 -14.03
CA HIS A 110 -9.09 -2.54 -12.89
C HIS A 110 -7.75 -1.81 -12.94
N LEU A 111 -7.11 -1.75 -14.11
CA LEU A 111 -5.83 -1.05 -14.29
C LEU A 111 -5.99 0.46 -14.07
N ILE A 112 -7.10 1.06 -14.52
CA ILE A 112 -7.41 2.48 -14.28
C ILE A 112 -7.52 2.74 -12.78
N ALA A 113 -8.19 1.87 -12.03
CA ALA A 113 -8.28 1.99 -10.57
C ALA A 113 -6.89 1.93 -9.89
N VAL A 114 -6.05 0.97 -10.28
CA VAL A 114 -4.66 0.86 -9.76
C VAL A 114 -3.84 2.11 -10.11
N LYS A 115 -3.95 2.62 -11.34
CA LYS A 115 -3.28 3.86 -11.76
C LYS A 115 -3.76 5.08 -10.96
N ARG A 116 -5.02 5.11 -10.53
CA ARG A 116 -5.52 6.17 -9.64
C ARG A 116 -4.83 6.13 -8.28
N ILE A 117 -4.64 4.95 -7.69
CA ILE A 117 -3.89 4.79 -6.42
C ILE A 117 -2.46 5.33 -6.59
N LEU A 118 -1.77 4.99 -7.68
CA LEU A 118 -0.43 5.50 -7.98
C LEU A 118 -0.42 7.04 -8.12
N ARG A 119 -1.41 7.64 -8.77
CA ARG A 119 -1.53 9.10 -8.87
C ARG A 119 -1.75 9.77 -7.51
N TYR A 120 -2.53 9.15 -6.64
CA TYR A 120 -2.69 9.62 -5.26
C TYR A 120 -1.37 9.56 -4.49
N LEU A 121 -0.62 8.45 -4.62
CA LEU A 121 0.71 8.30 -4.02
C LEU A 121 1.70 9.36 -4.49
N LYS A 122 1.61 9.82 -5.75
CA LYS A 122 2.42 10.92 -6.27
C LYS A 122 2.21 12.22 -5.47
N GLY A 123 0.95 12.58 -5.19
CA GLY A 123 0.63 13.78 -4.42
C GLY A 123 1.00 13.69 -2.93
N THR A 124 1.20 12.48 -2.42
CA THR A 124 1.31 12.22 -0.97
C THR A 124 2.58 11.44 -0.62
N HIS A 125 3.62 11.50 -1.44
CA HIS A 125 4.80 10.65 -1.31
C HIS A 125 5.62 10.89 -0.03
N ASP A 126 5.56 12.10 0.54
CA ASP A 126 6.27 12.47 1.78
C ASP A 126 5.49 12.13 3.06
N LEU A 127 4.27 11.61 2.95
CA LEU A 127 3.49 11.15 4.10
C LEU A 127 4.07 9.86 4.71
N GLY A 128 3.84 9.69 6.01
CA GLY A 128 4.30 8.54 6.78
C GLY A 128 3.59 8.45 8.14
N LEU A 129 4.05 7.52 8.97
CA LEU A 129 3.56 7.28 10.31
C LEU A 129 4.40 8.05 11.33
N TRP A 130 3.74 8.73 12.27
CA TRP A 130 4.39 9.38 13.41
C TRP A 130 4.05 8.65 14.71
N PHE A 131 5.09 8.15 15.37
CA PHE A 131 5.00 7.50 16.68
C PHE A 131 5.54 8.46 17.75
N SER A 132 4.65 9.14 18.46
CA SER A 132 5.04 10.06 19.54
C SER A 132 5.66 9.30 20.73
N ARG A 133 6.71 9.85 21.33
CA ARG A 133 7.33 9.33 22.56
C ARG A 133 6.52 9.70 23.81
N ASN A 134 5.75 10.80 23.75
CA ASN A 134 5.01 11.36 24.88
C ASN A 134 3.55 10.88 24.94
N THR A 135 3.34 9.58 25.16
CA THR A 135 2.04 9.09 25.62
C THR A 135 2.23 8.39 26.95
N SER A 136 1.99 9.11 28.04
CA SER A 136 1.97 8.55 29.40
C SER A 136 0.89 7.49 29.60
N PHE A 137 0.04 7.19 28.60
CA PHE A 137 -0.89 6.06 28.60
C PHE A 137 -1.08 5.56 27.15
N PHE A 138 -0.77 4.28 26.88
CA PHE A 138 -1.09 3.62 25.61
C PHE A 138 -2.58 3.23 25.57
N TYR A 139 -3.47 4.19 25.28
CA TYR A 139 -4.84 3.87 24.87
C TYR A 139 -4.84 3.63 23.35
N LEU A 140 -4.89 2.36 22.94
CA LEU A 140 -5.15 2.01 21.55
C LEU A 140 -6.64 2.22 21.27
N ILE A 141 -6.97 3.31 20.57
CA ILE A 141 -8.34 3.57 20.09
C ILE A 141 -8.43 3.05 18.66
N GLY A 142 -9.11 1.92 18.49
CA GLY A 142 -9.42 1.36 17.18
C GLY A 142 -10.80 1.82 16.73
N TYR A 143 -10.89 2.46 15.57
CA TYR A 143 -12.15 2.70 14.86
C TYR A 143 -12.27 1.64 13.76
N SER A 144 -13.39 0.92 13.73
CA SER A 144 -13.71 0.00 12.65
C SER A 144 -14.88 0.57 11.86
N ASP A 145 -14.65 0.91 10.61
CA ASP A 145 -15.71 1.22 9.65
C ASP A 145 -16.09 -0.09 8.96
N ALA A 146 -17.31 -0.57 9.21
CA ALA A 146 -17.82 -1.85 8.74
C ALA A 146 -18.79 -1.70 7.55
N ASP A 147 -18.67 -0.63 6.78
CA ASP A 147 -19.58 -0.35 5.67
C ASP A 147 -19.07 -0.95 4.33
N TYR A 148 -18.76 -2.25 4.33
CA TYR A 148 -18.71 -3.07 3.10
C TYR A 148 -18.71 -4.57 3.45
N ALA A 149 -19.87 -5.10 3.84
CA ALA A 149 -20.06 -6.55 3.95
C ALA A 149 -19.86 -7.19 2.57
N LEU A 150 -18.72 -7.87 2.40
CA LEU A 150 -18.34 -8.62 1.20
C LEU A 150 -19.17 -9.90 1.08
N VAL A 151 -20.45 -9.81 0.74
CA VAL A 151 -21.20 -10.95 0.19
C VAL A 151 -21.15 -10.85 -1.33
N GLY A 152 -20.11 -11.43 -1.90
CA GLY A 152 -20.08 -11.83 -3.30
C GLY A 152 -19.56 -13.25 -3.33
N ASN A 153 -20.43 -14.22 -3.61
CA ASN A 153 -20.10 -15.63 -3.79
C ASN A 153 -18.91 -15.75 -4.75
N ILE A 154 -17.75 -16.10 -4.20
CA ILE A 154 -16.58 -16.53 -4.93
C ILE A 154 -16.30 -17.92 -4.38
N ASP A 155 -16.60 -18.95 -5.17
CA ASP A 155 -16.06 -20.28 -4.92
C ASP A 155 -14.54 -20.15 -4.85
N TYR A 156 -13.93 -20.68 -3.79
CA TYR A 156 -12.49 -20.78 -3.62
C TYR A 156 -12.05 -22.21 -3.98
N PRO A 157 -11.85 -22.54 -5.27
CA PRO A 157 -11.49 -23.91 -5.70
C PRO A 157 -10.07 -24.35 -5.27
N TRP A 158 -9.37 -23.60 -4.42
CA TRP A 158 -8.03 -23.91 -3.91
C TRP A 158 -7.97 -24.06 -2.39
N MET A 159 -9.12 -24.03 -1.70
CA MET A 159 -9.21 -24.33 -0.27
C MET A 159 -9.70 -25.75 0.05
N ASP A 160 -9.98 -26.57 -0.97
CA ASP A 160 -10.28 -28.00 -0.82
C ASP A 160 -9.10 -28.86 -1.32
N THR A 161 -8.06 -28.96 -0.49
CA THR A 161 -7.13 -30.11 -0.44
C THR A 161 -6.49 -30.19 0.94
#